data_AF-A0A7Y2J6U5-F1
#
_entry.id   AF-A0A7Y2J6U5-F1
#
_cell.length_a   1.000
_cell.length_b   1.000
_cell.length_c   1.000
_cell.angle_alpha   90.00
_cell.angle_beta   90.00
_cell.angle_gamma   90.00
#
_symmetry.space_group_name_H-M   'P 1'
#
loop_
_entity.id
_entity.type
_entity.pdbx_description
1 polymer ?
#
loop_
_entity_poly.entity_id
_entity_poly.type
_entity_poly.pdbx_seq_one_letter_code
_entity_poly.pdbx_strand_id
1 'polypeptide(L)'
;MGYIQILSGINAEPKLWVLLFSILGMQAFYNQKWFLTGLFFCLAAMSWQVAVVSLFACFLCLPWRSERLWKSLTRLAAGVLSGIIPIVLYLTITNQWVDFWDLAVLRKLVVEGEQVGESPLSWIRKGIYPHFLLEGFHFLLSLGGIVVVFINMIRKKGPGKNSSENRFLIFLIIYSIFWSGFNTLDFQSAADLLPLIPAVIFFGAIM
;
A
#
# COMPACT_ATOMS: atom_id res chain seq x y z
N MET A 1 20.06 25.47 2.21
CA MET A 1 19.27 24.24 1.99
C MET A 1 19.69 23.24 3.06
N GLY A 2 18.79 22.97 4.01
CA GLY A 2 19.12 22.38 5.31
C GLY A 2 19.31 20.87 5.27
N TYR A 3 20.16 20.36 6.17
CA TYR A 3 20.50 18.96 6.43
C TYR A 3 19.31 17.97 6.40
N ILE A 4 18.09 18.43 6.68
CA ILE A 4 16.85 17.63 6.62
C ILE A 4 16.55 17.12 5.20
N GLN A 5 16.86 17.90 4.17
CA GLN A 5 16.67 17.49 2.77
C GLN A 5 17.66 16.41 2.32
N ILE A 6 18.81 16.30 3.00
CA ILE A 6 19.82 15.27 2.74
C ILE A 6 19.42 13.95 3.41
N LEU A 7 18.82 13.98 4.60
CA LEU A 7 18.30 12.79 5.26
C LEU A 7 17.06 12.22 4.56
N SER A 8 16.14 13.08 4.07
CA SER A 8 14.96 12.61 3.34
C SER A 8 15.25 12.13 1.91
N GLY A 9 16.43 12.47 1.35
CA GLY A 9 16.80 12.22 -0.04
C GLY A 9 17.72 11.01 -0.30
N ILE A 10 18.31 10.39 0.73
CA ILE A 10 19.20 9.24 0.54
C ILE A 10 18.38 7.93 0.63
N ASN A 11 17.51 7.74 -0.38
CA ASN A 11 17.10 6.52 -1.11
C ASN A 11 16.83 5.16 -0.41
N ALA A 12 16.90 5.02 0.91
CA ALA A 12 16.61 3.75 1.61
C ALA A 12 15.47 3.84 2.64
N GLU A 13 15.16 5.03 3.16
CA GLU A 13 14.40 5.15 4.40
C GLU A 13 12.85 5.12 4.29
N PRO A 14 12.16 5.71 3.29
CA PRO A 14 10.70 5.74 3.29
C PRO A 14 10.08 4.34 3.10
N LYS A 15 10.74 3.46 2.32
CA LYS A 15 10.23 2.12 2.01
C LYS A 15 10.25 1.17 3.22
N LEU A 16 11.23 1.32 4.12
CA LEU A 16 11.31 0.53 5.34
C LEU A 16 10.13 0.85 6.28
N TRP A 17 9.79 2.14 6.43
CA TRP A 17 8.64 2.57 7.22
C TRP A 17 7.32 2.11 6.60
N VAL A 18 7.19 2.20 5.27
CA VAL A 18 6.04 1.66 4.55
C VAL A 18 5.89 0.16 4.81
N LEU A 19 6.98 -0.61 4.72
CA LEU A 19 6.98 -2.05 5.00
C LEU A 19 6.53 -2.32 6.43
N LEU A 20 7.18 -1.69 7.41
CA LEU A 20 6.90 -1.87 8.83
C LEU A 20 5.43 -1.56 9.15
N PHE A 21 4.94 -0.39 8.75
CA PHE A 21 3.57 0.01 9.00
C PHE A 21 2.56 -0.84 8.22
N SER A 22 2.91 -1.32 7.02
CA SER A 22 2.06 -2.24 6.28
C SER A 22 1.94 -3.58 6.99
N ILE A 23 3.03 -4.16 7.49
CA ILE A 23 3.01 -5.41 8.27
C ILE A 23 2.17 -5.24 9.54
N LEU A 24 2.40 -4.16 10.30
CA LEU A 24 1.62 -3.86 11.51
C LEU A 24 0.14 -3.63 11.20
N GLY A 25 -0.17 -2.94 10.11
CA GLY A 25 -1.53 -2.72 9.60
C GLY A 25 -2.23 -4.02 9.22
N MET A 26 -1.53 -4.91 8.51
CA MET A 26 -2.01 -6.25 8.15
C MET A 26 -2.26 -7.11 9.39
N GLN A 27 -1.34 -7.11 10.35
CA GLN A 27 -1.51 -7.82 11.62
C GLN A 27 -2.70 -7.27 12.41
N ALA A 28 -2.89 -5.95 12.46
CA ALA A 28 -4.05 -5.33 13.10
C ALA A 28 -5.36 -5.70 12.37
N PHE A 29 -5.35 -5.73 11.04
CA PHE A 29 -6.49 -6.11 10.20
C PHE A 29 -6.88 -7.58 10.44
N TYR A 30 -5.90 -8.49 10.47
CA TYR A 30 -6.10 -9.90 10.79
C TYR A 30 -6.84 -10.07 12.12
N ASN A 31 -6.38 -9.35 13.15
CA ASN A 31 -6.92 -9.32 14.51
C ASN A 31 -8.18 -8.43 14.66
N GLN A 32 -8.72 -7.86 13.58
CA GLN A 32 -9.87 -6.95 13.58
C GLN A 32 -9.73 -5.73 14.51
N LYS A 33 -8.49 -5.28 14.75
CA LYS A 33 -8.19 -4.06 15.51
C LYS A 33 -8.29 -2.83 14.60
N TRP A 34 -9.50 -2.53 14.14
CA TRP A 34 -9.80 -1.54 13.09
C TRP A 34 -9.18 -0.15 13.30
N PHE A 35 -9.10 0.33 14.54
CA PHE A 35 -8.43 1.60 14.85
C PHE A 35 -6.94 1.56 14.50
N LEU A 36 -6.23 0.51 14.95
CA LEU A 36 -4.81 0.34 14.66
C LEU A 36 -4.57 0.08 13.17
N THR A 37 -5.47 -0.65 12.50
CA THR A 37 -5.42 -0.82 11.04
C THR A 37 -5.43 0.52 10.32
N GLY A 38 -6.36 1.42 10.68
CA GLY A 38 -6.47 2.75 10.08
C GLY A 38 -5.26 3.62 10.38
N LEU A 39 -4.79 3.61 11.63
CA LEU A 39 -3.61 4.36 12.06
C LEU A 39 -2.35 3.90 11.31
N PHE A 40 -2.04 2.61 11.30
CA PHE A 40 -0.82 2.10 10.65
C PHE A 40 -0.83 2.29 9.14
N PHE A 41 -1.95 2.03 8.45
CA PHE A 41 -2.01 2.29 7.01
C PHE A 41 -2.00 3.79 6.67
N CYS A 42 -2.49 4.66 7.56
CA CYS A 42 -2.30 6.10 7.41
C CYS A 42 -0.82 6.49 7.53
N LEU A 43 -0.10 5.96 8.53
CA LEU A 43 1.34 6.21 8.70
C LEU A 43 2.16 5.67 7.52
N ALA A 44 1.76 4.52 6.96
CA ALA A 44 2.34 4.01 5.72
C ALA A 44 2.14 4.99 4.56
N ALA A 45 0.90 5.48 4.36
CA ALA A 45 0.57 6.45 3.32
C ALA A 45 1.29 7.80 3.49
N MET A 46 1.55 8.21 4.73
CA MET A 46 2.35 9.40 5.03
C MET A 46 3.84 9.20 4.72
N SER A 47 4.35 7.98 4.91
CA SER A 47 5.73 7.63 4.58
C SER A 47 5.93 7.56 3.06
N TRP A 48 4.91 7.11 2.34
CA TRP A 48 4.86 7.12 0.88
C TRP A 48 3.41 7.10 0.41
N GLN A 49 3.02 8.13 -0.35
CA GLN A 49 1.65 8.39 -0.80
C GLN A 49 0.97 7.18 -1.46
N VAL A 50 1.74 6.37 -2.18
CA VAL A 50 1.28 5.15 -2.86
C VAL A 50 0.66 4.15 -1.88
N ALA A 51 1.14 4.08 -0.65
CA ALA A 51 0.64 3.15 0.35
C ALA A 51 -0.81 3.43 0.79
N VAL A 52 -1.43 4.54 0.34
CA VAL A 52 -2.87 4.80 0.50
C VAL A 52 -3.74 3.68 -0.10
N VAL A 53 -3.24 2.95 -1.10
CA VAL A 53 -3.91 1.77 -1.69
C VAL A 53 -4.29 0.71 -0.64
N SER A 54 -3.54 0.64 0.46
CA SER A 54 -3.81 -0.21 1.61
C SER A 54 -5.17 0.08 2.27
N LEU A 55 -5.55 1.36 2.34
CA LEU A 55 -6.82 1.80 2.92
C LEU A 55 -8.00 1.45 2.01
N PHE A 56 -7.84 1.53 0.69
CA PHE A 56 -8.85 1.09 -0.28
C PHE A 56 -9.12 -0.41 -0.18
N ALA A 57 -8.05 -1.22 -0.09
CA ALA A 57 -8.18 -2.66 0.13
C ALA A 57 -8.92 -2.97 1.44
N CYS A 58 -8.63 -2.23 2.53
CA CYS A 58 -9.36 -2.39 3.79
C CYS A 58 -10.84 -2.05 3.68
N PHE A 59 -11.16 -0.93 3.02
CA PHE A 59 -12.54 -0.48 2.85
C PHE A 59 -13.37 -1.49 2.05
N LEU A 60 -12.80 -2.02 0.96
CA LEU A 60 -13.43 -3.07 0.18
C LEU A 60 -13.62 -4.35 0.99
N CYS A 61 -12.64 -4.76 1.79
CA CYS A 61 -12.74 -5.99 2.58
C CYS A 61 -13.63 -5.89 3.82
N LEU A 62 -13.96 -4.67 4.27
CA LEU A 62 -14.67 -4.40 5.51
C LEU A 62 -16.03 -5.13 5.61
N PRO A 63 -16.91 -5.13 4.58
CA PRO A 63 -18.22 -5.78 4.63
C PRO A 63 -18.13 -7.30 4.80
N TRP A 64 -17.09 -7.93 4.27
CA TRP A 64 -16.89 -9.38 4.42
C TRP A 64 -16.24 -9.75 5.74
N ARG A 65 -15.52 -8.83 6.40
CA ARG A 65 -14.73 -9.12 7.60
C ARG A 65 -15.45 -8.79 8.91
N SER A 66 -16.31 -7.77 8.94
CA SER A 66 -16.98 -7.32 10.17
C SER A 66 -18.49 -7.51 10.14
N GLU A 67 -19.04 -8.16 11.17
CA GLU A 67 -20.48 -8.22 11.41
C GLU A 67 -21.07 -6.86 11.82
N ARG A 68 -20.23 -5.97 12.37
CA ARG A 68 -20.62 -4.62 12.83
C ARG A 68 -19.97 -3.57 11.95
N LEU A 69 -20.35 -3.55 10.67
CA LEU A 69 -19.76 -2.72 9.63
C LEU A 69 -19.54 -1.27 10.07
N TRP A 70 -20.59 -0.60 10.54
CA TRP A 70 -20.53 0.81 10.95
C TRP A 70 -19.55 1.07 12.10
N LYS A 71 -19.52 0.20 13.12
CA LYS A 71 -18.60 0.33 14.25
C LYS A 71 -17.15 0.10 13.82
N SER A 72 -16.92 -0.82 12.88
CA SER A 72 -15.60 -1.04 12.30
C SER A 72 -15.15 0.12 11.44
N LEU A 73 -16.06 0.67 10.63
CA LEU A 73 -15.78 1.80 9.75
C LEU A 73 -15.44 3.05 10.57
N THR A 74 -16.22 3.37 11.61
CA THR A 74 -15.92 4.53 12.48
C THR A 74 -14.60 4.36 13.22
N ARG A 75 -14.26 3.15 13.69
CA ARG A 75 -12.95 2.88 14.30
C ARG A 75 -11.81 3.01 13.30
N LEU A 76 -11.97 2.49 12.08
CA LEU A 76 -10.98 2.64 11.01
C LEU A 76 -10.76 4.12 10.68
N ALA A 77 -11.84 4.87 10.47
CA ALA A 77 -11.79 6.30 10.21
C ALA A 77 -11.15 7.09 11.37
N ALA A 78 -11.48 6.76 12.61
CA ALA A 78 -10.83 7.37 13.78
C ALA A 78 -9.32 7.10 13.83
N GLY A 79 -8.89 5.89 13.45
CA GLY A 79 -7.47 5.57 13.30
C GLY A 79 -6.78 6.42 12.24
N VAL A 80 -7.39 6.54 11.06
CA VAL A 80 -6.87 7.40 9.97
C VAL A 80 -6.79 8.86 10.42
N LEU A 81 -7.87 9.40 10.98
CA LEU A 81 -7.89 10.78 11.49
C LEU A 81 -6.84 11.01 12.58
N SER A 82 -6.63 10.04 13.48
CA SER A 82 -5.59 10.16 14.52
C SER A 82 -4.17 10.26 13.94
N GLY A 83 -3.91 9.66 12.78
CA GLY A 83 -2.66 9.85 12.05
C GLY A 83 -2.54 11.22 11.36
N ILE A 84 -3.65 11.73 10.81
CA ILE A 84 -3.70 13.00 10.07
C ILE A 84 -3.67 14.23 10.99
N ILE A 85 -4.38 14.17 12.13
CA ILE A 85 -4.58 15.30 13.05
C ILE A 85 -3.26 15.97 13.47
N PRO A 86 -2.20 15.26 13.88
CA PRO A 86 -0.92 15.88 14.23
C PRO A 86 -0.34 16.76 13.11
N ILE A 87 -0.46 16.32 11.86
CA ILE A 87 0.01 17.10 10.70
C ILE A 87 -0.87 18.33 10.48
N VAL A 88 -2.19 18.17 10.52
CA VAL A 88 -3.13 19.30 10.36
C VAL A 88 -2.90 20.35 11.44
N LEU A 89 -2.73 19.93 12.70
CA LEU A 89 -2.41 20.82 13.81
C LEU A 89 -1.08 21.53 13.59
N TYR A 90 -0.04 20.79 13.20
CA TYR A 90 1.26 21.37 12.91
C TYR A 90 1.18 22.44 11.80
N LEU A 91 0.55 22.12 10.66
CA LEU A 91 0.39 23.05 9.53
C LEU A 91 -0.42 24.30 9.92
N THR A 92 -1.45 24.12 10.75
CA THR A 92 -2.29 25.23 11.23
C THR A 92 -1.53 26.14 12.18
N ILE A 93 -0.78 25.57 13.15
CA ILE A 93 0.00 26.34 14.13
C ILE A 93 1.14 27.10 13.45
N THR A 94 1.76 26.51 12.42
CA THR A 94 2.90 27.09 11.70
C THR A 94 2.51 27.93 10.49
N ASN A 95 1.23 27.95 10.12
CA ASN A 95 0.70 28.60 8.92
C ASN A 95 1.40 28.17 7.61
N GLN A 96 1.77 26.89 7.51
CA GLN A 96 2.54 26.31 6.40
C GLN A 96 1.65 25.65 5.33
N TRP A 97 0.37 25.99 5.27
CA TRP A 97 -0.60 25.37 4.35
C TRP A 97 -0.26 25.61 2.88
N VAL A 98 0.24 26.81 2.54
CA VAL A 98 0.62 27.18 1.17
C VAL A 98 1.84 26.36 0.74
N ASP A 99 2.89 26.33 1.55
CA ASP A 99 4.10 25.55 1.27
C ASP A 99 3.80 24.05 1.14
N PHE A 100 2.91 23.52 1.99
CA PHE A 100 2.44 22.14 1.90
C PHE A 100 1.70 21.88 0.58
N TRP A 101 0.78 22.76 0.19
CA TRP A 101 0.02 22.63 -1.05
C TRP A 101 0.94 22.62 -2.28
N ASP A 102 1.90 23.54 -2.32
CA ASP A 102 2.83 23.67 -3.43
C ASP A 102 3.70 22.41 -3.59
N LEU A 103 4.19 21.86 -2.49
CA LEU A 103 5.04 20.67 -2.51
C LEU A 103 4.27 19.37 -2.72
N ALA A 104 3.12 19.20 -2.08
CA ALA A 104 2.37 17.94 -2.10
C ALA A 104 1.46 17.81 -3.32
N VAL A 105 0.88 18.90 -3.82
CA VAL A 105 -0.13 18.89 -4.88
C VAL A 105 0.41 19.53 -6.15
N LEU A 106 0.85 20.79 -6.08
CA LEU A 106 1.13 21.58 -7.27
C LEU A 106 2.38 21.07 -8.01
N ARG A 107 3.45 20.74 -7.28
CA ARG A 107 4.65 20.11 -7.84
C ARG A 107 4.33 18.76 -8.50
N LYS A 108 3.51 17.91 -7.87
CA LYS A 108 3.14 16.60 -8.42
C LYS A 108 2.30 16.73 -9.69
N LEU A 109 1.34 17.66 -9.73
CA LEU A 109 0.51 17.89 -10.91
C LEU A 109 1.27 18.52 -12.08
N VAL A 110 2.09 19.54 -11.81
CA VAL A 110 2.72 20.36 -12.85
C VAL A 110 4.04 19.77 -13.34
N VAL A 111 4.86 19.21 -12.44
CA VAL A 111 6.22 18.74 -12.79
C VAL A 111 6.23 17.26 -13.09
N GLU A 112 5.49 16.45 -12.33
CA GLU A 112 5.48 15.00 -12.49
C GLU A 112 4.32 14.51 -13.37
N GLY A 113 3.20 15.24 -13.42
CA GLY A 113 2.05 14.90 -14.26
C GLY A 113 2.37 14.79 -15.76
N GLU A 114 3.35 15.55 -16.26
CA GLU A 114 3.83 15.46 -17.65
C GLU A 114 4.70 14.22 -17.91
N GLN A 115 5.30 13.61 -16.87
CA GLN A 115 6.15 12.42 -16.97
C GLN A 115 5.40 11.09 -16.75
N VAL A 116 4.20 11.12 -16.16
CA VAL A 116 3.43 9.92 -15.73
C VAL A 116 2.62 9.27 -16.88
N GLY A 117 2.77 9.74 -18.11
CA GLY A 117 2.00 9.30 -19.28
C GLY A 117 2.58 8.13 -20.10
N GLU A 118 3.52 7.33 -19.61
CA GLU A 118 3.99 6.17 -20.37
C GLU A 118 2.99 5.00 -20.32
N SER A 119 2.66 4.41 -21.47
CA SER A 119 1.72 3.28 -21.51
C SER A 119 2.35 2.02 -20.87
N PRO A 120 1.56 1.13 -20.24
CA PRO A 120 2.06 -0.14 -19.72
C PRO A 120 2.79 -1.00 -20.75
N LEU A 121 2.36 -0.93 -22.01
CA LEU A 121 2.99 -1.65 -23.13
C LEU A 121 4.37 -1.07 -23.49
N SER A 122 4.54 0.24 -23.42
CA SER A 122 5.85 0.88 -23.63
C SER A 122 6.84 0.53 -22.52
N TRP A 123 6.38 0.36 -21.28
CA TRP A 123 7.23 -0.06 -20.17
C TRP A 123 7.65 -1.53 -20.27
N ILE A 124 6.75 -2.46 -20.59
CA ILE A 124 7.11 -3.88 -20.83
C ILE A 124 8.19 -3.99 -21.91
N ARG A 125 8.08 -3.16 -22.96
CA ARG A 125 9.09 -3.10 -24.04
C ARG A 125 10.45 -2.58 -23.56
N LYS A 126 10.47 -1.65 -22.59
CA LYS A 126 11.70 -1.18 -21.92
C LYS A 126 12.23 -2.20 -20.90
N GLY A 127 11.36 -2.96 -20.24
CA GLY A 127 11.71 -4.01 -19.28
C GLY A 127 12.49 -5.20 -19.87
N ILE A 128 12.43 -5.38 -21.20
CA ILE A 128 13.24 -6.37 -21.94
C ILE A 128 14.72 -5.94 -22.01
N TYR A 129 15.05 -4.69 -21.66
CA TYR A 129 16.45 -4.27 -21.52
C TYR A 129 17.10 -4.93 -20.28
N PRO A 130 18.38 -5.33 -20.37
CA PRO A 130 19.07 -6.07 -19.30
C PRO A 130 19.13 -5.35 -17.95
N HIS A 131 18.96 -4.02 -17.94
CA HIS A 131 18.92 -3.21 -16.72
C HIS A 131 17.63 -3.34 -15.89
N PHE A 132 16.57 -3.95 -16.44
CA PHE A 132 15.26 -4.09 -15.78
C PHE A 132 14.85 -5.56 -15.55
N LEU A 133 15.78 -6.50 -15.67
CA LEU A 133 15.51 -7.94 -15.51
C LEU A 133 15.09 -8.31 -14.09
N LEU A 134 15.66 -7.64 -13.08
CA LEU A 134 15.35 -7.87 -11.68
C LEU A 134 13.90 -7.46 -11.38
N GLU A 135 13.49 -6.32 -11.93
CA GLU A 135 12.16 -5.73 -11.86
C GLU A 135 11.11 -6.64 -12.51
N GLY A 136 11.40 -7.13 -13.72
CA GLY A 136 10.56 -8.10 -14.41
C GLY A 136 10.42 -9.42 -13.63
N PHE A 137 11.50 -9.90 -13.01
CA PHE A 137 11.47 -11.09 -12.16
C PHE A 137 10.56 -10.91 -10.93
N HIS A 138 10.67 -9.79 -10.21
CA HIS A 138 9.82 -9.51 -9.05
C HIS A 138 8.34 -9.37 -9.42
N PHE A 139 8.04 -8.73 -10.56
CA PHE A 139 6.67 -8.65 -11.08
C PHE A 139 6.11 -10.04 -11.42
N LEU A 140 6.88 -10.90 -12.08
CA LEU A 140 6.45 -12.27 -12.38
C LEU A 140 6.26 -13.10 -11.10
N LEU A 141 7.09 -12.88 -10.09
CA LEU A 141 7.00 -13.57 -8.80
C LEU A 141 5.76 -13.12 -8.00
N SER A 142 5.43 -11.82 -8.00
CA SER A 142 4.19 -11.31 -7.38
C SER A 142 2.95 -11.80 -8.12
N LEU A 143 2.98 -11.80 -9.46
CA LEU A 143 1.92 -12.37 -10.29
C LEU A 143 1.74 -13.87 -10.00
N GLY A 144 2.84 -14.62 -9.90
CA GLY A 144 2.86 -16.03 -9.49
C GLY A 144 2.26 -16.25 -8.11
N GLY A 145 2.60 -15.39 -7.13
CA GLY A 145 1.99 -15.40 -5.80
C GLY A 145 0.47 -15.20 -5.84
N ILE A 146 0.00 -14.21 -6.60
CA ILE A 146 -1.45 -13.97 -6.79
C ILE A 146 -2.13 -15.20 -7.41
N VAL A 147 -1.52 -15.80 -8.45
CA VAL A 147 -2.04 -17.00 -9.10
C VAL A 147 -2.10 -18.18 -8.13
N VAL A 148 -1.07 -18.40 -7.32
CA VAL A 148 -1.05 -19.46 -6.29
C VAL A 148 -2.15 -19.26 -5.26
N VAL A 149 -2.33 -18.03 -4.75
CA VAL A 149 -3.40 -17.73 -3.79
C VAL A 149 -4.78 -17.92 -4.45
N PHE A 150 -4.96 -17.50 -5.70
CA PHE A 150 -6.20 -17.66 -6.45
C PHE A 150 -6.53 -19.15 -6.70
N ILE A 151 -5.54 -19.95 -7.10
CA ILE A 151 -5.68 -21.40 -7.27
C ILE A 151 -6.02 -22.05 -5.92
N ASN A 152 -5.36 -21.66 -4.83
CA ASN A 152 -5.67 -22.17 -3.49
C ASN A 152 -7.09 -21.82 -3.05
N MET A 153 -7.59 -20.62 -3.37
CA MET A 153 -8.99 -20.25 -3.14
C MET A 153 -9.98 -21.09 -3.95
N ILE A 154 -9.69 -21.36 -5.22
CA ILE A 154 -10.54 -22.21 -6.07
C ILE A 154 -10.53 -23.66 -5.57
N ARG A 155 -9.36 -24.19 -5.21
CA ARG A 155 -9.20 -25.56 -4.69
C ARG A 155 -9.84 -25.74 -3.32
N LYS A 156 -9.83 -24.71 -2.47
CA LYS A 156 -10.51 -24.71 -1.16
C LYS A 156 -12.04 -24.52 -1.25
N LYS A 157 -12.67 -24.65 -2.42
CA LYS A 157 -14.14 -24.81 -2.57
C LYS A 157 -14.65 -26.17 -2.04
N GLY A 158 -14.24 -26.54 -0.82
CA GLY A 158 -14.95 -27.52 -0.01
C GLY A 158 -16.08 -26.81 0.75
N PRO A 159 -17.25 -27.43 0.92
CA PRO A 159 -18.36 -26.88 1.68
C PRO A 159 -18.03 -26.95 3.16
N GLY A 160 -17.23 -26.01 3.67
CA GLY A 160 -16.79 -26.09 5.05
C GLY A 160 -15.87 -24.95 5.44
N LYS A 161 -16.42 -24.05 6.26
CA LYS A 161 -15.77 -22.95 6.97
C LYS A 161 -15.38 -21.75 6.10
N ASN A 162 -16.31 -20.80 6.16
CA ASN A 162 -16.12 -19.35 6.11
C ASN A 162 -15.12 -18.89 7.21
N SER A 163 -13.91 -19.47 7.22
CA SER A 163 -12.91 -19.27 8.28
C SER A 163 -12.32 -17.87 8.16
N SER A 164 -11.83 -17.39 9.30
CA SER A 164 -11.09 -16.15 9.41
C SER A 164 -9.96 -16.03 8.35
N GLU A 165 -9.30 -17.14 8.03
CA GLU A 165 -8.15 -17.19 7.11
C GLU A 165 -8.54 -16.88 5.68
N ASN A 166 -9.65 -17.43 5.16
CA ASN A 166 -10.10 -17.18 3.79
C ASN A 166 -10.38 -15.69 3.54
N ARG A 167 -10.92 -14.97 4.53
CA ARG A 167 -11.19 -13.53 4.41
C ARG A 167 -9.92 -12.68 4.44
N PHE A 168 -8.87 -13.14 5.12
CA PHE A 168 -7.58 -12.46 5.12
C PHE A 168 -6.80 -12.73 3.83
N LEU A 169 -6.89 -13.93 3.27
CA LEU A 169 -6.36 -14.23 1.92
C LEU A 169 -7.00 -13.34 0.86
N ILE A 170 -8.33 -13.16 0.91
CA ILE A 170 -9.05 -12.22 0.03
C ILE A 170 -8.49 -10.80 0.17
N PHE A 171 -8.22 -10.34 1.39
CA PHE A 171 -7.59 -9.05 1.63
C PHE A 171 -6.20 -8.98 1.00
N LEU A 172 -5.34 -9.99 1.18
CA LEU A 172 -4.01 -10.00 0.58
C LEU A 172 -4.06 -9.97 -0.96
N ILE A 173 -5.03 -10.65 -1.58
CA ILE A 173 -5.24 -10.57 -3.03
C ILE A 173 -5.63 -9.16 -3.44
N ILE A 174 -6.67 -8.60 -2.82
CA ILE A 174 -7.16 -7.26 -3.15
C ILE A 174 -6.04 -6.23 -2.95
N TYR A 175 -5.36 -6.30 -1.80
CA TYR A 175 -4.20 -5.49 -1.48
C TYR A 175 -3.11 -5.59 -2.56
N SER A 176 -2.76 -6.81 -2.97
CA SER A 176 -1.75 -7.05 -4.02
C SER A 176 -2.20 -6.53 -5.39
N ILE A 177 -3.48 -6.66 -5.75
CA ILE A 177 -4.03 -6.14 -7.01
C ILE A 177 -3.96 -4.61 -7.02
N PHE A 178 -4.39 -3.95 -5.94
CA PHE A 178 -4.35 -2.49 -5.84
C PHE A 178 -2.92 -1.97 -5.89
N TRP A 179 -1.99 -2.61 -5.16
CA TRP A 179 -0.57 -2.28 -5.21
C TRP A 179 0.04 -2.51 -6.60
N SER A 180 -0.27 -3.63 -7.25
CA SER A 180 0.23 -3.92 -8.60
C SER A 180 -0.34 -2.96 -9.64
N GLY A 181 -1.64 -2.67 -9.55
CA GLY A 181 -2.32 -1.71 -10.42
C GLY A 181 -1.75 -0.32 -10.27
N PHE A 182 -1.49 0.14 -9.05
CA PHE A 182 -0.85 1.43 -8.82
C PHE A 182 0.57 1.48 -9.34
N ASN A 183 1.39 0.44 -9.10
CA ASN A 183 2.73 0.34 -9.68
C ASN A 183 2.72 0.27 -11.22
N THR A 184 1.59 -0.10 -11.83
CA THR A 184 1.37 -0.07 -13.28
C THR A 184 0.87 1.29 -13.77
N LEU A 185 0.59 2.24 -12.88
CA LEU A 185 0.19 3.60 -13.25
C LEU A 185 1.31 4.61 -12.95
N ASP A 186 2.07 4.39 -11.87
CA ASP A 186 3.19 5.23 -11.44
C ASP A 186 4.53 4.63 -11.89
N PHE A 187 4.86 4.79 -13.18
CA PHE A 187 6.01 4.15 -13.84
C PHE A 187 7.38 4.75 -13.49
N GLN A 188 7.66 5.05 -12.22
CA GLN A 188 8.93 5.68 -11.84
C GLN A 188 10.07 4.72 -11.44
N SER A 189 9.82 3.51 -10.91
CA SER A 189 10.81 2.41 -10.88
C SER A 189 10.21 1.14 -10.26
N ALA A 190 10.61 -0.06 -10.68
CA ALA A 190 10.06 -1.30 -10.10
C ALA A 190 10.65 -1.70 -8.73
N ALA A 191 11.51 -0.85 -8.14
CA ALA A 191 11.95 -0.97 -6.75
C ALA A 191 10.81 -0.71 -5.73
N ASP A 192 9.61 -0.38 -6.22
CA ASP A 192 8.42 0.03 -5.48
C ASP A 192 7.48 -1.15 -5.13
N LEU A 193 7.67 -2.30 -5.79
CA LEU A 193 7.02 -3.59 -5.46
C LEU A 193 7.75 -4.39 -4.36
N LEU A 194 9.03 -4.08 -4.11
CA LEU A 194 9.88 -4.79 -3.15
C LEU A 194 9.32 -4.87 -1.72
N PRO A 195 8.63 -3.86 -1.16
CA PRO A 195 8.09 -3.95 0.20
C PRO A 195 6.98 -4.99 0.35
N LEU A 196 6.23 -5.32 -0.70
CA LEU A 196 5.09 -6.22 -0.56
C LEU A 196 5.48 -7.70 -0.51
N ILE A 197 6.52 -8.09 -1.26
CA ILE A 197 6.88 -9.49 -1.45
C ILE A 197 7.19 -10.18 -0.10
N PRO A 198 8.01 -9.61 0.79
CA PRO A 198 8.25 -10.20 2.11
C PRO A 198 6.97 -10.28 2.95
N ALA A 199 6.08 -9.28 2.89
CA ALA A 199 4.84 -9.29 3.65
C ALA A 199 3.88 -10.39 3.16
N VAL A 200 3.69 -10.51 1.84
CA VAL A 200 2.86 -11.55 1.24
C VAL A 200 3.43 -12.95 1.50
N ILE A 201 4.76 -13.12 1.41
CA ILE A 201 5.42 -14.40 1.73
C ILE A 201 5.28 -14.74 3.21
N PHE A 202 5.59 -13.81 4.11
CA PHE A 202 5.52 -14.02 5.55
C PHE A 202 4.11 -14.42 5.99
N PHE A 203 3.11 -13.66 5.55
CA PHE A 203 1.73 -13.97 5.89
C PHE A 203 1.18 -15.20 5.14
N GLY A 204 1.61 -15.44 3.90
CA GLY A 204 1.24 -16.64 3.14
C GLY A 204 1.87 -17.94 3.66
N ALA A 205 2.99 -17.88 4.40
CA ALA A 205 3.68 -19.04 4.97
C ALA A 205 3.28 -19.36 6.41
N ILE A 206 2.81 -18.37 7.18
CA ILE A 206 2.42 -18.54 8.59
C ILE A 206 0.96 -18.97 8.75
N MET A 207 0.12 -18.77 7.73
CA MET A 207 -1.28 -19.20 7.69
C MET A 207 -1.48 -20.50 6.91
#